data_AF-A0A8R7UTJ3-F1
#
_entry.id   AF-A0A8R7UTJ3-F1
#
_cell.length_a   1.000
_cell.length_b   1.000
_cell.length_c   1.000
_cell.angle_alpha   90.00
_cell.angle_beta   90.00
_cell.angle_gamma   90.00
#
_symmetry.space_group_name_H-M   'P 1'
#
loop_
_entity.id
_entity.type
_entity.pdbx_description
1 polymer ?
#
loop_
_entity_poly.entity_id
_entity_poly.type
_entity_poly.pdbx_seq_one_letter_code
_entity_poly.pdbx_strand_id
1 'polypeptide(L)'
;MEMLEQVDSIDVSDERDYLEEEALLQKLRPEFRSKYGINSCEHPYMLTISSLRQQQFYSLNGLIYQREKTEFISKLIELKPYIKVSDHSSDIIRRLQNNSEIQYNLPEWALLDNVDFLLTVLLLWEPVYHPLIRQSHMDKLLWIVDHYNKANDREYVQQVVPATRDFKLHLQPYAYAFFETKLKDNK
;
A
#
# COMPACT_ATOMS: atom_id res chain seq x y z
N MET A 1 -19.36 -15.33 2.62
CA MET A 1 -19.81 -13.93 2.83
C MET A 1 -19.58 -13.52 4.28
N GLU A 2 -20.13 -14.22 5.27
CA GLU A 2 -19.94 -13.87 6.70
C GLU A 2 -18.48 -13.82 7.22
N MET A 3 -17.55 -14.64 6.71
CA MET A 3 -16.13 -14.52 7.07
C MET A 3 -15.49 -13.21 6.60
N LEU A 4 -15.84 -12.75 5.40
CA LEU A 4 -15.36 -11.48 4.85
C LEU A 4 -15.97 -10.31 5.64
N GLU A 5 -17.27 -10.36 5.95
CA GLU A 5 -17.93 -9.35 6.78
C GLU A 5 -17.34 -9.29 8.20
N GLN A 6 -17.00 -10.45 8.79
CA GLN A 6 -16.31 -10.49 10.08
C GLN A 6 -14.93 -9.86 9.98
N VAL A 7 -14.15 -10.22 8.96
CA VAL A 7 -12.85 -9.62 8.69
C VAL A 7 -13.01 -8.13 8.50
N ASP A 8 -13.89 -7.62 7.64
CA ASP A 8 -14.12 -6.18 7.43
C ASP A 8 -14.53 -5.41 8.69
N SER A 9 -15.13 -6.08 9.67
CA SER A 9 -15.60 -5.45 10.91
C SER A 9 -14.54 -5.22 11.97
N ILE A 10 -13.36 -5.83 11.84
CA ILE A 10 -12.27 -5.69 12.82
C ILE A 10 -11.59 -4.33 12.58
N ASP A 11 -11.22 -3.62 13.64
CA ASP A 11 -10.53 -2.32 13.48
C ASP A 11 -9.15 -2.51 12.83
N VAL A 12 -8.74 -1.58 11.96
CA VAL A 12 -7.47 -1.64 11.18
C VAL A 12 -6.39 -0.77 11.84
N SER A 13 -6.67 -0.21 13.02
CA SER A 13 -5.81 0.75 13.72
C SER A 13 -4.45 0.19 14.20
N ASP A 14 -4.26 -1.14 14.23
CA ASP A 14 -3.01 -1.77 14.66
C ASP A 14 -2.39 -2.59 13.52
N GLU A 15 -1.20 -2.18 13.08
CA GLU A 15 -0.59 -2.56 11.81
C GLU A 15 -0.16 -4.03 11.69
N ARG A 16 -0.21 -4.80 12.79
CA ARG A 16 0.30 -6.19 12.84
C ARG A 16 -0.59 -7.15 13.60
N ASP A 17 -1.83 -6.78 13.86
CA ASP A 17 -2.75 -7.62 14.64
C ASP A 17 -3.03 -8.99 14.01
N TYR A 18 -2.90 -9.13 12.69
CA TYR A 18 -3.00 -10.41 11.99
C TYR A 18 -1.84 -11.38 12.28
N LEU A 19 -0.71 -10.90 12.82
CA LEU A 19 0.42 -11.72 13.26
C LEU A 19 0.24 -12.23 14.70
N GLU A 20 -0.62 -11.57 15.49
CA GLU A 20 -0.90 -11.92 16.88
C GLU A 20 -2.22 -12.69 16.95
N GLU A 21 -2.14 -14.02 16.84
CA GLU A 21 -3.32 -14.91 16.77
C GLU A 21 -4.26 -14.73 17.97
N GLU A 22 -3.71 -14.51 19.17
CA GLU A 22 -4.49 -14.24 20.38
C GLU A 22 -5.24 -12.91 20.30
N ALA A 23 -4.59 -11.85 19.82
CA ALA A 23 -5.20 -10.53 19.68
C ALA A 23 -6.31 -10.57 18.61
N LEU A 24 -6.06 -11.26 17.50
CA LEU A 24 -7.03 -11.47 16.43
C LEU A 24 -8.25 -12.25 16.93
N LEU A 25 -8.06 -13.30 17.74
CA LEU A 25 -9.14 -14.09 18.33
C LEU A 25 -10.05 -13.24 19.25
N GLN A 26 -9.46 -12.31 20.02
CA GLN A 26 -10.22 -11.40 20.88
C GLN A 26 -11.01 -10.35 20.08
N LYS A 27 -10.53 -9.96 18.90
CA LYS A 27 -11.19 -9.03 17.99
C LYS A 27 -12.38 -9.64 17.24
N LEU A 28 -12.52 -10.97 17.23
CA LEU A 28 -13.68 -11.63 16.62
C LEU A 28 -14.96 -11.38 17.43
N ARG A 29 -16.05 -11.09 16.73
CA ARG A 29 -17.36 -10.89 17.36
C ARG A 29 -17.77 -12.14 18.14
N PRO A 30 -18.26 -12.02 19.39
CA PRO A 30 -18.68 -13.18 20.18
C PRO A 30 -19.73 -14.06 19.49
N GLU A 31 -20.65 -13.45 18.76
CA GLU A 31 -21.71 -14.16 18.02
C GLU A 31 -21.12 -15.00 16.88
N PHE A 32 -20.12 -14.46 16.19
CA PHE A 32 -19.39 -15.17 15.14
C PHE A 32 -18.59 -16.33 15.72
N ARG A 33 -17.86 -16.10 16.81
CA ARG A 33 -17.10 -17.16 17.51
C ARG A 33 -18.01 -18.29 17.97
N SER A 34 -19.14 -17.95 18.59
CA SER A 34 -20.13 -18.92 19.07
C SER A 34 -20.73 -19.74 17.92
N LYS A 35 -21.14 -19.08 16.83
CA LYS A 35 -21.72 -19.72 15.64
C LYS A 35 -20.79 -20.75 14.99
N TYR A 36 -19.48 -20.45 14.95
CA TYR A 36 -18.48 -21.28 14.28
C TYR A 36 -17.62 -22.12 15.24
N GLY A 37 -17.85 -22.06 16.55
CA GLY A 37 -17.10 -22.83 17.56
C GLY A 37 -15.64 -22.40 17.71
N ILE A 38 -15.31 -21.13 17.47
CA ILE A 38 -13.93 -20.62 17.47
C ILE A 38 -13.50 -20.26 18.90
N ASN A 39 -12.86 -21.22 19.56
CA ASN A 39 -12.46 -21.11 20.97
C ASN A 39 -10.94 -21.04 21.19
N SER A 40 -10.14 -21.22 20.15
CA SER A 40 -8.67 -21.28 20.21
C SER A 40 -8.06 -20.69 18.93
N CYS A 41 -6.83 -20.19 19.05
CA CYS A 41 -5.98 -19.77 17.92
C CYS A 41 -5.73 -20.91 16.93
N GLU A 42 -5.71 -22.15 17.40
CA GLU A 42 -5.51 -23.35 16.58
C GLU A 42 -6.70 -23.70 15.66
N HIS A 43 -7.81 -22.96 15.77
CA HIS A 43 -9.01 -23.26 15.00
C HIS A 43 -8.74 -23.06 13.49
N PRO A 44 -9.18 -23.98 12.60
CA PRO A 44 -8.87 -23.90 11.16
C PRO A 44 -9.24 -22.59 10.46
N TYR A 45 -10.24 -21.87 10.97
CA TYR A 45 -10.63 -20.56 10.43
C TYR A 45 -9.74 -19.40 10.86
N MET A 46 -8.94 -19.53 11.92
CA MET A 46 -8.02 -18.47 12.35
C MET A 46 -6.98 -18.17 11.29
N LEU A 47 -6.44 -19.21 10.64
CA LEU A 47 -5.49 -19.06 9.54
C LEU A 47 -6.10 -18.35 8.32
N THR A 48 -7.35 -18.70 7.98
CA THR A 48 -8.10 -18.01 6.92
C THR A 48 -8.37 -16.54 7.28
N ILE A 49 -8.79 -16.26 8.52
CA ILE A 49 -9.09 -14.90 8.99
C ILE A 49 -7.80 -14.05 9.00
N SER A 50 -6.69 -14.58 9.49
CA SER A 50 -5.38 -13.92 9.49
C SER A 50 -4.91 -13.62 8.06
N SER A 51 -5.02 -14.58 7.14
CA SER A 51 -4.68 -14.40 5.72
C SER A 51 -5.50 -13.29 5.05
N LEU A 52 -6.83 -13.30 5.22
CA LEU A 52 -7.72 -12.27 4.68
C LEU A 52 -7.44 -10.89 5.31
N ARG A 53 -7.14 -10.86 6.60
CA ARG A 53 -6.74 -9.65 7.33
C ARG A 53 -5.43 -9.07 6.83
N GLN A 54 -4.43 -9.92 6.61
CA GLN A 54 -3.14 -9.55 6.04
C GLN A 54 -3.33 -8.94 4.64
N GLN A 55 -4.15 -9.57 3.79
CA GLN A 55 -4.46 -9.04 2.45
C GLN A 55 -5.19 -7.70 2.51
N GLN A 56 -6.18 -7.55 3.40
CA GLN A 56 -6.91 -6.31 3.61
C GLN A 56 -5.98 -5.19 4.10
N PHE A 57 -5.09 -5.51 5.03
CA PHE A 57 -4.06 -4.60 5.53
C PHE A 57 -3.16 -4.12 4.39
N TYR A 58 -2.56 -5.04 3.61
CA TYR A 58 -1.69 -4.64 2.50
C TYR A 58 -2.42 -3.85 1.41
N SER A 59 -3.70 -4.14 1.16
CA SER A 59 -4.49 -3.42 0.17
C SER A 59 -4.85 -2.00 0.65
N LEU A 60 -5.37 -1.85 1.87
CA LEU A 60 -5.75 -0.55 2.44
C LEU A 60 -4.51 0.31 2.73
N ASN A 61 -3.50 -0.25 3.40
CA ASN A 61 -2.29 0.50 3.71
C ASN A 61 -1.43 0.71 2.47
N GLY A 62 -1.50 -0.18 1.47
CA GLY A 62 -0.95 0.08 0.15
C GLY A 62 -1.56 1.33 -0.46
N LEU A 63 -2.89 1.43 -0.52
CA LEU A 63 -3.58 2.60 -1.06
C LEU A 63 -3.31 3.89 -0.27
N ILE A 64 -3.28 3.81 1.08
CA ILE A 64 -2.94 4.96 1.93
C ILE A 64 -1.50 5.39 1.67
N TYR A 65 -0.55 4.45 1.71
CA TYR A 65 0.86 4.71 1.42
C TYR A 65 1.04 5.33 0.03
N GLN A 66 0.36 4.83 -1.00
CA GLN A 66 0.47 5.40 -2.36
C GLN A 66 -0.11 6.82 -2.45
N ARG A 67 -1.21 7.09 -1.74
CA ARG A 67 -1.75 8.45 -1.65
C ARG A 67 -0.75 9.38 -1.00
N GLU A 68 -0.20 9.00 0.15
CA GLU A 68 0.79 9.79 0.89
C GLU A 68 2.08 9.97 0.09
N LYS A 69 2.50 8.93 -0.64
CA LYS A 69 3.61 8.96 -1.60
C LYS A 69 3.40 9.99 -2.70
N THR A 70 2.23 9.95 -3.35
CA THR A 70 1.88 10.87 -4.44
C THR A 70 1.77 12.30 -3.94
N GLU A 71 1.17 12.50 -2.78
CA GLU A 71 1.09 13.81 -2.13
C GLU A 71 2.49 14.34 -1.79
N PHE A 72 3.36 13.51 -1.21
CA PHE A 72 4.73 13.88 -0.88
C PHE A 72 5.53 14.31 -2.11
N ILE A 73 5.55 13.49 -3.17
CA ILE A 73 6.30 13.84 -4.39
C ILE A 73 5.72 15.10 -5.04
N SER A 74 4.39 15.30 -5.01
CA SER A 74 3.77 16.54 -5.51
C SER A 74 4.26 17.77 -4.75
N LYS A 75 4.36 17.69 -3.41
CA LYS A 75 4.92 18.77 -2.59
C LYS A 75 6.40 19.00 -2.89
N LEU A 76 7.19 17.94 -3.15
CA LEU A 76 8.59 18.08 -3.59
C LEU A 76 8.72 18.77 -4.96
N ILE A 77 7.77 18.52 -5.87
CA ILE A 77 7.72 19.16 -7.19
C ILE A 77 7.55 20.68 -7.04
N GLU A 78 6.63 21.10 -6.17
CA GLU A 78 6.25 22.48 -5.93
C GLU A 78 7.21 23.25 -4.99
N LEU A 79 8.09 22.53 -4.29
CA LEU A 79 8.99 23.07 -3.27
C LEU A 79 9.88 24.20 -3.81
N LYS A 80 10.06 25.27 -3.01
CA LYS A 80 10.96 26.39 -3.32
C LYS A 80 12.06 26.57 -2.26
N PRO A 81 13.33 26.80 -2.65
CA PRO A 81 13.86 26.67 -4.01
C PRO A 81 13.68 25.24 -4.55
N TYR A 82 13.45 25.16 -5.87
CA TYR A 82 13.21 23.91 -6.57
C TYR A 82 14.38 22.95 -6.41
N ILE A 83 14.05 21.66 -6.23
CA ILE A 83 15.00 20.56 -6.27
C ILE A 83 15.53 20.45 -7.70
N LYS A 84 16.85 20.43 -7.84
CA LYS A 84 17.57 20.26 -9.11
C LYS A 84 18.06 18.83 -9.23
N VAL A 85 18.21 18.35 -10.47
CA VAL A 85 18.86 17.06 -10.73
C VAL A 85 20.28 16.95 -10.12
N SER A 86 20.98 18.06 -9.93
CA SER A 86 22.31 18.09 -9.30
C SER A 86 22.29 17.97 -7.77
N ASP A 87 21.12 18.08 -7.14
CA ASP A 87 21.00 18.01 -5.68
C ASP A 87 21.14 16.56 -5.22
N HIS A 88 21.80 16.36 -4.06
CA HIS A 88 21.91 15.05 -3.45
C HIS A 88 20.68 14.73 -2.60
N SER A 89 20.16 13.51 -2.72
CA SER A 89 18.94 13.05 -2.03
C SER A 89 19.04 13.20 -0.51
N SER A 90 20.20 12.91 0.07
CA SER A 90 20.46 13.09 1.51
C SER A 90 20.40 14.54 1.96
N ASP A 91 20.83 15.49 1.12
CA ASP A 91 20.76 16.92 1.43
C ASP A 91 19.33 17.45 1.36
N ILE A 92 18.55 16.95 0.40
CA ILE A 92 17.12 17.25 0.30
C ILE A 92 16.40 16.77 1.55
N ILE A 93 16.59 15.51 1.96
CA ILE A 93 15.97 14.95 3.18
C ILE A 93 16.36 15.77 4.41
N ARG A 94 17.65 16.07 4.58
CA ARG A 94 18.14 16.88 5.70
C ARG A 94 17.49 18.26 5.72
N ARG A 95 17.29 18.89 4.55
CA ARG A 95 16.59 20.17 4.44
C ARG A 95 15.12 20.05 4.85
N LEU A 96 14.43 19.02 4.39
CA LEU A 96 13.02 18.78 4.74
C LEU A 96 12.84 18.58 6.25
N GLN A 97 13.73 17.82 6.88
CA GLN A 97 13.72 17.57 8.33
C GLN A 97 14.04 18.83 9.14
N ASN A 98 15.00 19.65 8.70
CA ASN A 98 15.45 20.81 9.46
C ASN A 98 14.50 22.01 9.37
N ASN A 99 13.85 22.20 8.23
CA ASN A 99 13.07 23.39 7.96
C ASN A 99 11.55 23.18 8.07
N SER A 100 11.10 21.93 8.30
CA SER A 100 9.68 21.54 8.32
C SER A 100 8.89 22.08 7.12
N GLU A 101 9.57 22.23 5.96
CA GLU A 101 9.02 22.89 4.76
C GLU A 101 7.84 22.11 4.17
N ILE A 102 7.78 20.81 4.43
CA ILE A 102 6.75 19.89 3.94
C ILE A 102 6.27 19.06 5.12
N GLN A 103 4.95 19.09 5.37
CA GLN A 103 4.30 18.04 6.15
C GLN A 103 4.07 16.80 5.29
N TYR A 104 4.54 15.67 5.77
CA TYR A 104 4.34 14.36 5.16
C TYR A 104 4.09 13.31 6.25
N ASN A 105 3.30 12.30 5.91
CA ASN A 105 2.98 11.19 6.80
C ASN A 105 3.78 9.92 6.49
N LEU A 106 4.63 9.98 5.45
CA LEU A 106 5.45 8.84 5.04
C LEU A 106 6.44 8.45 6.14
N PRO A 107 6.68 7.14 6.31
CA PRO A 107 7.73 6.66 7.20
C PRO A 107 9.12 7.05 6.68
N GLU A 108 10.07 7.24 7.58
CA GLU A 108 11.40 7.77 7.25
C GLU A 108 12.15 6.92 6.21
N TRP A 109 12.01 5.59 6.28
CA TRP A 109 12.62 4.67 5.31
C TRP A 109 12.12 4.87 3.87
N ALA A 110 10.92 5.42 3.69
CA ALA A 110 10.34 5.65 2.37
C ALA A 110 10.79 6.98 1.74
N LEU A 111 11.38 7.89 2.51
CA LEU A 111 11.70 9.24 2.03
C LEU A 111 12.76 9.22 0.93
N LEU A 112 13.82 8.43 1.13
CA LEU A 112 14.95 8.36 0.21
C LEU A 112 14.54 7.88 -1.18
N ASP A 113 13.84 6.75 -1.24
CA ASP A 113 13.38 6.17 -2.51
C ASP A 113 12.48 7.14 -3.30
N ASN A 114 11.66 7.93 -2.60
CA ASN A 114 10.78 8.90 -3.24
C ASN A 114 11.52 10.13 -3.77
N VAL A 115 12.56 10.58 -3.05
CA VAL A 115 13.43 11.66 -3.52
C VAL A 115 14.28 11.20 -4.71
N ASP A 116 14.83 9.99 -4.66
CA ASP A 116 15.60 9.38 -5.76
C ASP A 116 14.73 9.18 -7.01
N PHE A 117 13.49 8.75 -6.82
CA PHE A 117 12.51 8.66 -7.90
C PHE A 117 12.29 10.03 -8.56
N LEU A 118 12.06 11.09 -7.78
CA LEU A 118 11.91 12.44 -8.32
C LEU A 118 13.18 12.84 -9.10
N LEU A 119 14.37 12.68 -8.53
CA LEU A 119 15.62 13.01 -9.21
C LEU A 119 15.81 12.22 -10.50
N THR A 120 15.36 10.98 -10.57
CA THR A 120 15.37 10.16 -11.79
C THR A 120 14.41 10.72 -12.85
N VAL A 121 13.20 11.10 -12.44
CA VAL A 121 12.24 11.77 -13.34
C VAL A 121 12.87 13.07 -13.86
N LEU A 122 13.46 13.87 -12.97
CA LEU A 122 14.16 15.10 -13.34
C LEU A 122 15.37 14.83 -14.23
N LEU A 123 16.13 13.75 -14.05
CA LEU A 123 17.25 13.42 -14.93
C LEU A 123 16.80 13.16 -16.38
N LEU A 124 15.64 12.54 -16.56
CA LEU A 124 15.06 12.28 -17.88
C LEU A 124 14.42 13.54 -18.49
N TRP A 125 13.94 14.46 -17.64
CA TRP A 125 13.13 15.62 -18.04
C TRP A 125 13.86 16.95 -18.06
N GLU A 126 14.86 17.14 -17.20
CA GLU A 126 15.63 18.38 -17.01
C GLU A 126 16.92 18.53 -17.85
N PRO A 127 17.43 17.61 -18.70
CA PRO A 127 18.75 17.78 -19.31
C PRO A 127 18.87 18.94 -20.31
N VAL A 128 17.86 19.82 -20.42
CA VAL A 128 17.87 21.01 -21.29
C VAL A 128 17.55 22.33 -20.58
N TYR A 129 17.09 22.40 -19.31
CA TYR A 129 16.55 23.67 -18.81
C TYR A 129 16.70 24.07 -17.34
N HIS A 130 16.90 25.39 -17.20
CA HIS A 130 16.98 26.22 -16.01
C HIS A 130 15.72 26.10 -15.11
N PRO A 131 15.83 26.28 -13.78
CA PRO A 131 14.70 26.22 -12.82
C PRO A 131 13.47 27.10 -13.12
N LEU A 132 13.56 28.04 -14.07
CA LEU A 132 12.47 28.92 -14.50
C LEU A 132 11.43 28.20 -15.37
N ILE A 133 11.78 27.06 -15.95
CA ILE A 133 10.93 26.29 -16.87
C ILE A 133 10.09 25.24 -16.13
N ARG A 134 10.45 24.95 -14.87
CA ARG A 134 9.67 24.09 -13.98
C ARG A 134 8.27 24.65 -13.73
N GLN A 135 8.15 25.97 -13.53
CA GLN A 135 6.86 26.62 -13.32
C GLN A 135 5.93 26.46 -14.53
N SER A 136 6.44 26.51 -15.77
CA SER A 136 5.64 26.36 -16.99
C SER A 136 5.28 24.90 -17.34
N HIS A 137 5.91 23.92 -16.69
CA HIS A 137 5.66 22.50 -16.93
C HIS A 137 5.22 21.74 -15.67
N MET A 138 4.85 22.46 -14.61
CA MET A 138 4.50 21.87 -13.32
C MET A 138 3.37 20.86 -13.45
N ASP A 139 2.29 21.22 -14.16
CA ASP A 139 1.15 20.33 -14.41
C ASP A 139 1.56 19.04 -15.12
N LYS A 140 2.52 19.14 -16.05
CA LYS A 140 3.01 17.98 -16.80
C LYS A 140 3.89 17.08 -15.94
N LEU A 141 4.72 17.66 -15.07
CA LEU A 141 5.56 16.91 -14.14
C LEU A 141 4.70 16.18 -13.08
N LEU A 142 3.69 16.87 -12.54
CA LEU A 142 2.69 16.28 -11.64
C LEU A 142 1.95 15.14 -12.32
N TRP A 143 1.51 15.33 -13.56
CA TRP A 143 0.84 14.28 -14.34
C TRP A 143 1.74 13.05 -14.56
N ILE A 144 3.03 13.24 -14.86
CA ILE A 144 3.97 12.14 -15.06
C ILE A 144 4.12 11.33 -13.77
N VAL A 145 4.39 11.99 -12.65
CA VAL A 145 4.55 11.32 -11.35
C VAL A 145 3.28 10.57 -10.96
N ASP A 146 2.12 11.21 -11.11
CA ASP A 146 0.82 10.59 -10.85
C ASP A 146 0.60 9.35 -11.74
N HIS A 147 0.97 9.43 -13.03
CA HIS A 147 0.85 8.30 -13.96
C HIS A 147 1.77 7.13 -13.59
N TYR A 148 3.03 7.40 -13.20
CA TYR A 148 3.97 6.37 -12.78
C TYR A 148 3.58 5.73 -11.44
N ASN A 149 3.05 6.51 -10.49
CA ASN A 149 2.52 5.96 -9.24
C ASN A 149 1.27 5.09 -9.49
N LYS A 150 0.35 5.54 -10.34
CA LYS A 150 -0.85 4.76 -10.73
C LYS A 150 -0.54 3.47 -11.48
N ALA A 151 0.58 3.40 -12.21
CA ALA A 151 1.02 2.17 -12.85
C ALA A 151 1.43 1.11 -11.81
N ASN A 152 2.04 1.52 -10.70
CA ASN A 152 2.37 0.65 -9.57
C ASN A 152 1.13 0.24 -8.75
N ASP A 153 0.02 1.00 -8.79
CA ASP A 153 -1.23 0.66 -8.10
C ASP A 153 -1.84 -0.66 -8.59
N ARG A 154 -1.60 -1.06 -9.84
CA ARG A 154 -2.16 -2.31 -10.39
C ARG A 154 -1.66 -3.56 -9.68
N GLU A 155 -0.52 -3.49 -8.98
CA GLU A 155 0.02 -4.61 -8.20
C GLU A 155 -0.55 -4.67 -6.77
N TYR A 156 -0.91 -3.53 -6.17
CA TYR A 156 -1.42 -3.45 -4.79
C TYR A 156 -2.96 -3.49 -4.69
N VAL A 157 -3.67 -3.13 -5.75
CA VAL A 157 -5.14 -3.26 -5.86
C VAL A 157 -5.52 -4.61 -6.49
N GLN A 158 -4.85 -5.69 -6.11
CA GLN A 158 -5.51 -6.98 -6.24
C GLN A 158 -6.65 -7.00 -5.23
N GLN A 159 -7.88 -7.18 -5.73
CA GLN A 159 -9.01 -7.51 -4.87
C GLN A 159 -8.58 -8.60 -3.89
N VAL A 160 -9.05 -8.54 -2.65
CA VAL A 160 -8.88 -9.61 -1.66
C VAL A 160 -9.56 -10.86 -2.21
N VAL A 161 -8.82 -11.63 -3.01
CA VAL A 161 -9.27 -12.89 -3.59
C VAL A 161 -8.73 -13.97 -2.66
N PRO A 162 -9.61 -14.81 -2.07
CA PRO A 162 -9.18 -15.96 -1.30
C PRO A 162 -8.18 -16.77 -2.13
N ALA A 163 -7.02 -17.07 -1.57
CA ALA A 163 -6.08 -18.00 -2.16
C ALA A 163 -6.52 -19.44 -1.91
N THR A 164 -6.03 -20.38 -2.71
CA THR A 164 -6.32 -21.82 -2.55
C THR A 164 -6.05 -22.30 -1.13
N ARG A 165 -4.98 -21.79 -0.50
CA ARG A 165 -4.58 -22.12 0.88
C ARG A 165 -5.59 -21.68 1.95
N ASP A 166 -6.48 -20.74 1.64
CA ASP A 166 -7.48 -20.23 2.56
C ASP A 166 -8.67 -21.20 2.73
N PHE A 167 -8.74 -22.26 1.93
CA PHE A 167 -9.76 -23.30 2.00
C PHE A 167 -9.25 -24.54 2.76
N LYS A 168 -10.19 -25.27 3.37
CA LYS A 168 -9.91 -26.57 4.02
C LYS A 168 -9.18 -27.50 3.05
N LEU A 169 -8.21 -28.28 3.55
CA LEU A 169 -7.37 -29.20 2.75
C LEU A 169 -8.13 -30.01 1.69
N HIS A 170 -9.30 -30.57 2.03
CA HIS A 170 -10.11 -31.35 1.08
C HIS A 170 -10.83 -30.50 0.01
N LEU A 171 -10.96 -29.19 0.22
CA LEU A 171 -11.54 -28.22 -0.71
C LEU A 171 -10.47 -27.50 -1.55
N GLN A 172 -9.19 -27.54 -1.15
CA GLN A 172 -8.10 -26.89 -1.88
C GLN A 172 -8.01 -27.33 -3.35
N PRO A 173 -8.17 -28.62 -3.72
CA PRO A 173 -8.16 -29.01 -5.13
C PRO A 173 -9.26 -28.34 -5.96
N TYR A 174 -10.45 -28.15 -5.36
CA TYR A 174 -11.59 -27.50 -6.02
C TYR A 174 -11.42 -25.98 -6.11
N ALA A 175 -10.90 -25.36 -5.06
CA ALA A 175 -10.56 -23.93 -5.06
C ALA A 175 -9.46 -23.64 -6.10
N TYR A 176 -8.44 -24.50 -6.18
CA TYR A 176 -7.38 -24.40 -7.19
C TYR A 176 -7.96 -24.45 -8.60
N ALA A 177 -8.79 -25.46 -8.88
CA ALA A 177 -9.45 -25.62 -10.18
C ALA A 177 -10.36 -24.42 -10.51
N PHE A 178 -11.07 -23.86 -9.53
CA PHE A 178 -11.90 -22.67 -9.71
C PHE A 178 -11.06 -21.43 -10.05
N PHE A 179 -9.96 -21.19 -9.34
CA PHE A 179 -9.08 -20.05 -9.63
C PHE A 179 -8.35 -20.19 -10.97
N GLU A 180 -7.86 -21.39 -11.30
CA GLU A 180 -7.26 -21.70 -12.60
C GLU A 180 -8.23 -21.43 -13.76
N THR A 181 -9.51 -21.76 -13.61
CA THR A 181 -10.49 -21.68 -14.70
C THR A 181 -11.22 -20.34 -14.78
N LYS A 182 -11.54 -19.69 -13.65
CA LYS A 182 -12.38 -18.48 -13.64
C LYS A 182 -11.61 -17.16 -13.52
N LEU A 183 -10.37 -17.17 -13.01
CA LEU A 183 -9.55 -15.96 -12.93
C LEU A 183 -8.58 -15.79 -14.12
N LYS A 184 -8.20 -16.88 -14.82
CA LYS A 184 -7.39 -16.76 -16.05
C LYS A 184 -8.20 -16.28 -17.25
N ASP A 185 -9.50 -16.57 -17.32
CA ASP A 185 -10.38 -16.15 -18.43
C ASP A 185 -10.77 -14.66 -18.39
N ASN A 186 -10.36 -13.91 -17.36
CA ASN A 186 -10.65 -12.47 -17.19
C ASN A 186 -9.40 -11.57 -17.42
N LYS A 187 -8.36 -12.06 -18.10
CA LYS A 187 -7.19 -11.27 -18.52
C LYS A 187 -7.25 -10.89 -19.99
#